data_AF-A0A536HUV7-F1
#
_entry.id   AF-A0A536HUV7-F1
#
_cell.length_a   1.000
_cell.length_b   1.000
_cell.length_c   1.000
_cell.angle_alpha   90.00
_cell.angle_beta   90.00
_cell.angle_gamma   90.00
#
_symmetry.space_group_name_H-M   'P 1'
#
loop_
_entity.id
_entity.type
_entity.pdbx_description
1 polymer ?
#
loop_
_entity_poly.entity_id
_entity_poly.type
_entity_poly.pdbx_seq_one_letter_code
_entity_poly.pdbx_strand_id
1 'polypeptide(L)'
;MAQVPPLPLGPAGVPGAIPNQLSVETTVQQERDLVQPGVKADEFGVAPELGFWRLAVIRFLHHRVATGALIILAIIVLSAVVFPIITGDLYRVQDYRHPFKPPFQSFQHLFGTDDLGRDELARLLRGARVSIMVGVLAVVGYLLIGGTLGALAGFYGGWLDNALMRFTDIIISAPFLLV
;
A
#
# COMPACT_ATOMS: atom_id res chain seq x y z
N MET A 1 -11.55 -36.01 8.08
CA MET A 1 -12.60 -36.71 8.87
C MET A 1 -12.79 -35.96 10.18
N ALA A 2 -13.57 -34.89 10.20
CA ALA A 2 -13.97 -34.21 11.43
C ALA A 2 -15.37 -34.74 11.79
N GLN A 3 -15.48 -35.43 12.92
CA GLN A 3 -16.75 -35.98 13.40
C GLN A 3 -17.65 -34.81 13.81
N VAL A 4 -18.79 -34.68 13.13
CA VAL A 4 -19.86 -33.77 13.52
C VAL A 4 -20.47 -34.29 14.83
N PRO A 5 -20.58 -33.48 15.90
CA PRO A 5 -21.21 -33.92 17.14
C PRO A 5 -22.69 -34.27 16.89
N PRO A 6 -23.25 -35.30 17.55
CA PRO A 6 -24.65 -35.65 17.37
C PRO A 6 -25.55 -34.51 17.87
N LEU A 7 -26.48 -34.08 17.01
CA LEU A 7 -27.49 -33.06 17.30
C LEU A 7 -28.29 -33.45 18.56
N PRO A 8 -28.59 -32.49 19.46
CA PRO A 8 -29.53 -32.73 20.54
C PRO A 8 -30.91 -33.03 19.93
N LEU A 9 -31.39 -34.25 20.13
CA LEU A 9 -32.74 -34.66 19.72
C LEU A 9 -33.73 -33.75 20.42
N GLY A 10 -34.44 -32.93 19.63
CA GLY A 10 -35.53 -32.08 20.10
C GLY A 10 -36.63 -32.88 20.81
N PRO A 11 -37.51 -32.22 21.57
CA PRO A 11 -38.52 -32.89 22.38
C PRO A 11 -39.36 -33.84 21.52
N ALA A 12 -39.49 -35.06 22.02
CA ALA A 12 -40.10 -36.19 21.35
C ALA A 12 -41.51 -35.89 20.82
N GLY A 13 -41.70 -36.19 19.53
CA GLY A 13 -42.96 -36.68 18.98
C GLY A 13 -44.14 -35.72 19.00
N VAL A 14 -44.23 -34.84 18.00
CA VAL A 14 -45.54 -34.33 17.55
C VAL A 14 -46.21 -35.43 16.72
N PRO A 15 -47.37 -35.98 17.13
CA PRO A 15 -48.03 -37.05 16.39
C PRO A 15 -48.50 -36.53 15.01
N GLY A 16 -47.88 -37.04 13.94
CA GLY A 16 -48.28 -36.74 12.54
C GLY A 16 -47.25 -35.97 11.70
N ALA A 17 -46.07 -35.64 12.22
CA ALA A 17 -45.06 -34.90 11.44
C ALA A 17 -44.28 -35.80 10.47
N ILE A 18 -44.26 -35.43 9.18
CA ILE A 18 -43.50 -36.09 8.11
C ILE A 18 -42.00 -35.78 8.32
N PRO A 19 -41.07 -36.77 8.25
CA PRO A 19 -39.66 -36.61 8.64
C PRO A 19 -38.89 -35.44 7.98
N ASN A 20 -39.34 -34.97 6.81
CA ASN A 20 -38.64 -33.94 6.03
C ASN A 20 -39.19 -32.51 6.25
N GLN A 21 -40.20 -32.33 7.12
CA GLN A 21 -40.79 -31.03 7.47
C GLN A 21 -40.16 -30.41 8.73
N LEU A 22 -39.62 -31.25 9.62
CA LEU A 22 -39.12 -30.82 10.93
C LEU A 22 -37.83 -29.99 10.84
N SER A 23 -36.99 -30.18 9.82
CA SER A 23 -35.73 -29.43 9.63
C SER A 23 -35.96 -28.02 9.08
N VAL A 24 -36.91 -27.84 8.16
CA VAL A 24 -37.21 -26.54 7.57
C VAL A 24 -38.01 -25.69 8.55
N GLU A 25 -39.02 -26.26 9.22
CA GLU A 25 -39.81 -25.51 10.20
C GLU A 25 -38.98 -25.12 11.43
N THR A 26 -38.09 -25.99 11.92
CA THR A 26 -37.20 -25.60 13.04
C THR A 26 -36.19 -24.55 12.63
N THR A 27 -35.64 -24.60 11.41
CA THR A 27 -34.71 -23.58 10.91
C THR A 27 -35.41 -22.24 10.71
N VAL A 28 -36.61 -22.23 10.13
CA VAL A 28 -37.41 -21.02 9.92
C VAL A 28 -37.90 -20.44 11.25
N GLN A 29 -38.30 -21.29 12.20
CA GLN A 29 -38.69 -20.83 13.53
C GLN A 29 -37.49 -20.27 14.29
N GLN A 30 -36.32 -20.90 14.18
CA GLN A 30 -35.08 -20.41 14.77
C GLN A 30 -34.59 -19.11 14.12
N GLU A 31 -34.72 -18.92 12.81
CA GLU A 31 -34.48 -17.64 12.16
C GLU A 31 -35.47 -16.57 12.63
N ARG A 32 -36.76 -16.91 12.80
CA ARG A 32 -37.77 -15.98 13.32
C ARG A 32 -37.55 -15.61 14.79
N ASP A 33 -37.02 -16.52 15.60
CA ASP A 33 -36.69 -16.26 17.00
C ASP A 33 -35.36 -15.46 17.14
N LEU A 34 -34.43 -15.63 16.20
CA LEU A 34 -33.20 -14.82 16.11
C LEU A 34 -33.47 -13.41 15.56
N VAL A 35 -34.49 -13.24 14.74
CA VAL A 35 -35.01 -11.92 14.33
C VAL A 35 -35.85 -11.37 15.48
N GLN A 36 -35.18 -10.92 16.53
CA GLN A 36 -35.81 -10.23 17.65
C GLN A 36 -36.47 -8.94 17.13
N PRO A 37 -37.81 -8.87 17.02
CA PRO A 37 -38.50 -7.68 16.55
C PRO A 37 -38.57 -6.72 17.74
N GLY A 38 -37.51 -5.96 17.96
CA GLY A 38 -37.43 -5.05 19.09
C GLY A 38 -36.06 -4.47 19.39
N VAL A 39 -34.97 -5.09 18.90
CA VAL A 39 -33.63 -4.50 19.02
C VAL A 39 -33.53 -3.38 18.00
N LYS A 40 -33.88 -2.18 18.47
CA LYS A 40 -33.76 -0.96 17.70
C LYS A 40 -32.28 -0.74 17.36
N ALA A 41 -32.02 -0.18 16.17
CA ALA A 41 -30.66 0.09 15.70
C ALA A 41 -29.85 1.06 16.59
N ASP A 42 -30.49 1.66 17.60
CA ASP A 42 -29.89 2.52 18.63
C ASP A 42 -29.26 1.72 19.79
N GLU A 43 -29.63 0.46 19.99
CA GLU A 43 -29.11 -0.44 21.04
C GLU A 43 -27.76 -1.07 20.64
N PHE A 44 -27.55 -1.26 19.33
CA PHE A 44 -26.22 -1.46 18.75
C PHE A 44 -25.49 -0.12 18.76
N GLY A 45 -24.97 0.26 19.93
CA GLY A 45 -24.30 1.54 20.15
C GLY A 45 -23.51 1.99 18.94
N VAL A 46 -23.86 3.17 18.42
CA VAL A 46 -23.38 3.76 17.17
C VAL A 46 -21.92 3.37 16.96
N ALA A 47 -21.69 2.47 15.99
CA ALA A 47 -20.34 2.07 15.65
C ALA A 47 -19.55 3.36 15.42
N PRO A 48 -18.36 3.55 16.05
CA PRO A 48 -17.66 4.81 15.92
C PRO A 48 -17.52 5.11 14.43
N GLU A 49 -18.03 6.26 13.99
CA GLU A 49 -17.88 6.75 12.62
C GLU A 49 -16.39 7.07 12.42
N LEU A 50 -15.60 6.03 12.21
CA LEU A 50 -14.19 6.12 11.94
C LEU A 50 -14.06 6.87 10.62
N GLY A 51 -13.50 8.09 10.66
CA GLY A 51 -13.30 8.89 9.46
C GLY A 51 -12.58 8.11 8.35
N PHE A 52 -12.91 8.39 7.09
CA PHE A 52 -12.40 7.71 5.90
C PHE A 52 -10.88 7.44 5.95
N TRP A 53 -10.10 8.45 6.35
CA TRP A 53 -8.64 8.35 6.48
C TRP A 53 -8.19 7.33 7.51
N ARG A 54 -8.90 7.24 8.65
CA ARG A 54 -8.57 6.29 9.70
C ARG A 54 -8.86 4.86 9.25
N LEU A 55 -9.97 4.64 8.54
CA LEU A 55 -10.29 3.35 7.93
C LEU A 55 -9.26 2.96 6.86
N ALA A 56 -8.85 3.90 6.01
CA ALA A 56 -7.84 3.67 4.98
C ALA A 56 -6.49 3.25 5.59
N VAL A 57 -6.03 3.93 6.64
CA VAL A 57 -4.77 3.61 7.33
C VAL A 57 -4.83 2.24 8.01
N ILE A 58 -5.91 1.94 8.74
CA ILE A 58 -6.08 0.65 9.40
C ILE A 58 -6.10 -0.48 8.36
N ARG A 59 -6.82 -0.28 7.25
CA ARG A 59 -6.89 -1.26 6.15
C ARG A 59 -5.52 -1.45 5.49
N PHE A 60 -4.80 -0.37 5.21
CA PHE A 60 -3.48 -0.41 4.60
C PHE A 60 -2.47 -1.14 5.49
N LEU A 61 -2.42 -0.82 6.78
CA LEU A 61 -1.49 -1.45 7.73
C LEU A 61 -1.81 -2.92 8.00
N HIS A 62 -3.06 -3.33 7.83
CA HIS A 62 -3.45 -4.75 7.91
C HIS A 62 -2.94 -5.56 6.72
N HIS A 63 -2.69 -4.92 5.57
CA HIS A 63 -2.21 -5.60 4.38
C HIS A 63 -0.69 -5.85 4.46
N ARG A 64 -0.30 -7.09 4.81
CA ARG A 64 1.09 -7.48 5.09
C ARG A 64 2.09 -7.04 4.00
N VAL A 65 1.72 -7.19 2.73
CA VAL A 65 2.58 -6.79 1.60
C VAL A 65 2.74 -5.27 1.53
N ALA A 66 1.67 -4.51 1.79
CA ALA A 66 1.70 -3.06 1.71
C ALA A 66 2.53 -2.47 2.87
N THR A 67 2.35 -3.02 4.07
CA THR A 67 3.14 -2.67 5.25
C THR A 67 4.62 -3.04 5.07
N GLY A 68 4.91 -4.21 4.50
CA GLY A 68 6.29 -4.62 4.19
C GLY A 68 6.98 -3.67 3.22
N ALA A 69 6.31 -3.30 2.12
CA ALA A 69 6.83 -2.33 1.17
C ALA A 69 7.05 -0.95 1.81
N LEU A 70 6.13 -0.50 2.67
CA LEU A 70 6.27 0.76 3.40
C LEU A 70 7.49 0.75 4.33
N ILE A 71 7.73 -0.34 5.05
CA ILE A 71 8.90 -0.48 5.94
C ILE A 71 10.20 -0.41 5.14
N ILE A 72 10.30 -1.14 4.03
CA ILE A 72 11.49 -1.13 3.18
C ILE A 72 11.73 0.27 2.62
N LEU A 73 10.69 0.92 2.10
CA LEU A 73 10.78 2.28 1.60
C LEU A 73 11.23 3.25 2.70
N ALA A 74 10.67 3.14 3.91
CA ALA A 74 11.05 3.97 5.05
C ALA A 74 12.53 3.78 5.42
N ILE A 75 13.05 2.55 5.41
CA ILE A 75 14.48 2.26 5.65
C ILE A 75 15.36 2.90 4.56
N ILE A 76 14.97 2.81 3.29
CA ILE A 76 15.71 3.41 2.17
C ILE A 76 15.73 4.94 2.32
N VAL A 77 14.58 5.56 2.57
CA VAL A 77 14.48 7.02 2.73
C VAL A 77 15.29 7.47 3.95
N LEU A 78 15.15 6.79 5.08
CA LEU A 78 15.89 7.12 6.30
C LEU A 78 17.39 6.98 6.10
N SER A 79 17.86 5.89 5.48
CA SER A 79 19.29 5.70 5.19
C SER A 79 19.82 6.75 4.21
N ALA A 80 19.08 7.09 3.15
CA ALA A 80 19.47 8.13 2.21
C ALA A 80 19.54 9.55 2.83
N VAL A 81 18.75 9.83 3.87
CA VAL A 81 18.79 11.13 4.56
C VAL A 81 19.84 11.16 5.67
N VAL A 82 19.88 10.14 6.52
CA VAL A 82 20.73 10.11 7.73
C VAL A 82 22.19 9.83 7.37
N PHE A 83 22.45 8.88 6.46
CA PHE A 83 23.83 8.45 6.19
C PHE A 83 24.71 9.55 5.60
N PRO A 84 24.26 10.38 4.63
CA PRO A 84 25.08 11.47 4.10
C PRO A 84 25.30 12.61 5.10
N ILE A 85 24.50 12.69 6.18
CA ILE A 85 24.72 13.66 7.28
C ILE A 85 25.85 13.14 8.17
N ILE A 86 25.87 11.83 8.47
CA ILE A 86 26.88 11.20 9.33
C ILE A 86 28.24 11.10 8.62
N THR A 87 28.25 10.63 7.37
CA THR A 87 29.48 10.37 6.61
C THR A 87 30.04 11.60 5.90
N GLY A 88 29.31 12.72 5.89
CA GLY A 88 29.76 13.96 5.28
C GLY A 88 30.16 13.79 3.82
N ASP A 89 31.44 14.06 3.54
CA ASP A 89 32.01 14.04 2.18
C ASP A 89 32.85 12.78 1.88
N LEU A 90 32.71 11.69 2.66
CA LEU A 90 33.43 10.42 2.41
C LEU A 90 33.29 9.92 0.97
N TYR A 91 32.14 10.13 0.33
CA TYR A 91 31.88 9.75 -1.07
C TYR A 91 32.78 10.44 -2.10
N ARG A 92 33.48 11.53 -1.72
CA ARG A 92 34.42 12.27 -2.58
C ARG A 92 35.89 11.93 -2.30
N VAL A 93 36.19 11.44 -1.10
CA VAL A 93 37.56 11.17 -0.66
C VAL A 93 38.11 9.97 -1.43
N GLN A 94 39.28 10.15 -2.03
CA GLN A 94 39.97 9.12 -2.79
C GLN A 94 41.08 8.50 -1.93
N ASP A 95 41.10 7.18 -1.83
CA ASP A 95 42.19 6.43 -1.22
C ASP A 95 42.80 5.44 -2.22
N TYR A 96 43.77 5.92 -2.99
CA TYR A 96 44.51 5.12 -3.96
C TYR A 96 45.30 3.95 -3.36
N ARG A 97 45.43 3.85 -2.03
CA ARG A 97 46.08 2.70 -1.37
C ARG A 97 45.19 1.47 -1.35
N HIS A 98 43.89 1.64 -1.56
CA HIS A 98 42.89 0.58 -1.41
C HIS A 98 41.83 0.57 -2.53
N PRO A 99 42.23 0.48 -3.81
CA PRO A 99 41.29 0.37 -4.91
C PRO A 99 40.66 -1.03 -4.96
N PHE A 100 39.45 -1.13 -5.54
CA PHE A 100 38.75 -2.40 -5.82
C PHE A 100 38.55 -3.33 -4.62
N LYS A 101 38.29 -2.78 -3.42
CA LYS A 101 37.91 -3.63 -2.28
C LYS A 101 36.56 -4.27 -2.57
N PRO A 102 36.41 -5.60 -2.40
CA PRO A 102 35.12 -6.26 -2.60
C PRO A 102 34.16 -5.96 -1.43
N PRO A 103 32.85 -6.15 -1.63
CA PRO A 103 31.84 -5.86 -0.62
C PRO A 103 31.94 -6.79 0.59
N PHE A 104 31.48 -6.31 1.74
CA PHE A 104 31.36 -7.01 3.03
C PHE A 104 32.68 -7.47 3.68
N GLN A 105 33.84 -6.98 3.22
CA GLN A 105 35.14 -7.30 3.84
C GLN A 105 35.57 -6.31 4.94
N SER A 106 35.04 -5.09 4.94
CA SER A 106 35.41 -4.08 5.93
C SER A 106 34.20 -3.25 6.36
N PHE A 107 34.11 -2.96 7.66
CA PHE A 107 33.11 -2.04 8.20
C PHE A 107 33.35 -0.59 7.76
N GLN A 108 34.56 -0.25 7.32
CA GLN A 108 34.86 1.07 6.77
C GLN A 108 34.32 1.24 5.35
N HIS A 109 34.29 0.17 4.56
CA HIS A 109 33.80 0.16 3.17
C HIS A 109 32.86 -1.04 2.97
N LEU A 110 31.64 -0.91 3.49
CA LEU A 110 30.72 -2.04 3.56
C LEU A 110 30.38 -2.61 2.17
N PHE A 111 30.24 -1.75 1.16
CA PHE A 111 30.00 -2.17 -0.23
C PHE A 111 31.27 -2.18 -1.08
N GLY A 112 32.43 -2.04 -0.46
CA GLY A 112 33.71 -1.99 -1.15
C GLY A 112 34.08 -0.59 -1.66
N THR A 113 35.12 -0.55 -2.49
CA THR A 113 35.66 0.69 -3.06
C THR A 113 35.73 0.63 -4.58
N ASP A 114 35.61 1.80 -5.22
CA ASP A 114 35.81 1.96 -6.65
C ASP A 114 37.30 1.90 -7.07
N ASP A 115 37.57 2.17 -8.34
CA ASP A 115 38.91 2.24 -8.95
C ASP A 115 39.79 3.33 -8.33
N LEU A 116 39.18 4.34 -7.72
CA LEU A 116 39.82 5.47 -7.05
C LEU A 116 39.85 5.29 -5.52
N GLY A 117 39.41 4.15 -5.00
CA GLY A 117 39.35 3.85 -3.58
C GLY A 117 38.25 4.59 -2.82
N ARG A 118 37.23 5.12 -3.50
CA ARG A 118 36.10 5.82 -2.86
C ARG A 118 35.08 4.82 -2.34
N ASP A 119 34.38 5.20 -1.27
CA ASP A 119 33.34 4.37 -0.66
C ASP A 119 32.07 4.30 -1.52
N GLU A 120 31.73 3.10 -2.00
CA GLU A 120 30.59 2.91 -2.91
C GLU A 120 29.24 2.99 -2.17
N LEU A 121 29.16 2.59 -0.90
CA LEU A 121 27.93 2.72 -0.10
C LEU A 121 27.59 4.20 0.10
N ALA A 122 28.59 5.02 0.44
CA ALA A 122 28.41 6.46 0.59
C ALA A 122 27.97 7.13 -0.71
N ARG A 123 28.50 6.69 -1.86
CA ARG A 123 28.08 7.18 -3.18
C ARG A 123 26.64 6.78 -3.50
N LEU A 124 26.26 5.52 -3.27
CA LEU A 124 24.90 5.04 -3.50
C LEU A 124 23.88 5.80 -2.65
N LEU A 125 24.14 5.97 -1.36
CA LEU A 125 23.21 6.67 -0.46
C LEU A 125 23.11 8.16 -0.76
N ARG A 126 24.21 8.80 -1.18
CA ARG A 126 24.14 10.19 -1.67
C ARG A 126 23.38 10.29 -3.00
N GLY A 127 23.55 9.33 -3.91
CA GLY A 127 22.75 9.23 -5.13
C GLY A 127 21.26 9.03 -4.84
N ALA A 128 20.93 8.13 -3.91
CA ALA A 128 19.56 7.87 -3.47
C ALA A 128 18.87 9.13 -2.93
N ARG A 129 19.57 9.96 -2.14
CA ARG A 129 19.04 11.25 -1.66
C ARG A 129 18.63 12.18 -2.81
N VAL A 130 19.47 12.27 -3.84
CA VAL A 130 19.18 13.10 -5.03
C VAL A 130 17.99 12.52 -5.79
N SER A 131 17.95 11.20 -6.01
CA SER A 131 16.82 10.54 -6.69
C SER A 131 15.50 10.74 -5.96
N ILE A 132 15.48 10.63 -4.63
CA ILE A 132 14.28 10.90 -3.82
C ILE A 132 13.84 12.35 -3.97
N MET A 133 14.78 13.31 -3.90
CA MET A 133 14.46 14.72 -4.04
C MET A 133 13.87 15.04 -5.42
N VAL A 134 14.47 14.53 -6.50
CA VAL A 134 13.96 14.71 -7.86
C VAL A 134 12.60 14.04 -8.02
N GLY A 135 12.41 12.82 -7.49
CA GLY A 135 11.14 12.10 -7.53
C GLY A 135 10.01 12.88 -6.84
N VAL A 136 10.26 13.41 -5.64
CA VAL A 136 9.28 14.21 -4.89
C VAL A 136 8.94 15.50 -5.65
N LEU A 137 9.95 16.23 -6.14
CA LEU A 137 9.73 17.45 -6.91
C LEU A 137 8.94 17.19 -8.20
N ALA A 138 9.25 16.09 -8.90
CA ALA A 138 8.52 15.69 -10.09
C ALA A 138 7.05 15.39 -9.77
N VAL A 139 6.75 14.62 -8.71
CA VAL A 139 5.38 14.31 -8.30
C VAL A 139 4.61 15.56 -7.92
N VAL A 140 5.22 16.46 -7.15
CA VAL A 140 4.58 17.75 -6.80
C VAL A 140 4.29 18.56 -8.06
N GLY A 141 5.25 18.66 -8.99
CA GLY A 141 5.05 19.33 -10.27
C GLY A 141 3.90 18.71 -11.09
N TYR A 142 3.85 17.38 -11.17
CA TYR A 142 2.76 16.67 -11.85
C TYR A 142 1.41 16.88 -11.19
N LEU A 143 1.33 16.88 -9.86
CA LEU A 143 0.07 17.14 -9.16
C LEU A 143 -0.40 18.58 -9.35
N LEU A 144 0.52 19.55 -9.34
CA LEU A 144 0.17 20.94 -9.58
C LEU A 144 -0.29 21.17 -11.02
N ILE A 145 0.48 20.72 -12.01
CA ILE A 145 0.16 20.97 -13.42
C ILE A 145 -0.94 20.02 -13.90
N GLY A 146 -0.71 18.71 -13.78
CA GLY A 146 -1.65 17.68 -14.21
C GLY A 146 -2.94 17.69 -13.39
N GLY A 147 -2.86 17.90 -12.08
CA GLY A 147 -4.05 17.98 -11.23
C GLY A 147 -4.89 19.23 -11.49
N THR A 148 -4.30 20.39 -11.75
CA THR A 148 -5.07 21.58 -12.14
C THR A 148 -5.69 21.43 -13.53
N LEU A 149 -4.94 20.94 -14.52
CA LEU A 149 -5.48 20.67 -15.85
C LEU A 149 -6.61 19.64 -15.81
N GLY A 150 -6.43 18.55 -15.06
CA GLY A 150 -7.45 17.52 -14.88
C GLY A 150 -8.70 18.04 -14.15
N ALA A 151 -8.52 18.87 -13.12
CA ALA A 151 -9.64 19.51 -12.42
C ALA A 151 -10.39 20.49 -13.33
N LEU A 152 -9.70 21.28 -14.15
CA LEU A 152 -10.31 22.19 -15.12
C LEU A 152 -11.10 21.42 -16.19
N ALA A 153 -10.53 20.34 -16.73
CA ALA A 153 -11.21 19.47 -17.69
C ALA A 153 -12.48 18.86 -17.09
N GLY A 154 -12.39 18.33 -15.86
CA GLY A 154 -13.52 17.72 -15.15
C GLY A 154 -14.59 18.71 -14.70
N PHE A 155 -14.22 19.96 -14.38
CA PHE A 155 -15.17 20.98 -13.92
C PHE A 155 -15.94 21.63 -15.09
N TYR A 156 -15.24 22.06 -16.14
CA TYR A 156 -15.88 22.76 -17.26
C TYR A 156 -16.45 21.79 -18.32
N GLY A 157 -15.83 20.61 -18.48
CA GLY A 157 -16.21 19.63 -19.50
C GLY A 157 -16.15 20.18 -20.93
N GLY A 158 -16.73 19.43 -21.86
CA GLY A 158 -16.94 19.87 -23.24
C GLY A 158 -15.64 20.01 -24.05
N TRP A 159 -15.42 21.19 -24.64
CA TRP A 159 -14.34 21.39 -25.61
C TRP A 159 -12.93 21.30 -25.00
N LEU A 160 -12.78 21.71 -23.73
CA LEU A 160 -11.50 21.76 -23.03
C LEU A 160 -11.04 20.34 -22.70
N ASP A 161 -11.96 19.51 -22.22
CA ASP A 161 -11.75 18.10 -21.98
C ASP A 161 -11.38 17.35 -23.28
N ASN A 162 -12.12 17.58 -24.36
CA ASN A 162 -11.82 16.98 -25.66
C ASN A 162 -10.45 17.41 -26.22
N ALA A 163 -10.07 18.68 -26.06
CA ALA A 163 -8.75 19.16 -26.45
C ALA A 163 -7.61 18.48 -25.66
N LEU A 164 -7.78 18.36 -24.33
CA LEU A 164 -6.79 17.73 -23.45
C LEU A 164 -6.68 16.22 -23.68
N MET A 165 -7.80 15.53 -23.91
CA MET A 165 -7.79 14.12 -24.33
C MET A 165 -7.02 13.95 -25.63
N ARG A 166 -7.32 14.76 -26.66
CA ARG A 166 -6.62 14.66 -27.94
C ARG A 166 -5.13 14.95 -27.85
N PHE A 167 -4.74 15.95 -27.06
CA PHE A 167 -3.34 16.23 -26.80
C PHE A 167 -2.63 15.03 -26.16
N THR A 168 -3.27 14.41 -25.17
CA THR A 168 -2.73 13.23 -24.48
C THR A 168 -2.59 12.03 -25.42
N ASP A 169 -3.60 11.79 -26.27
CA ASP A 169 -3.56 10.72 -27.28
C ASP A 169 -2.41 10.91 -28.27
N ILE A 170 -2.14 12.14 -28.72
CA ILE A 170 -1.02 12.45 -29.61
C ILE A 170 0.32 12.10 -28.94
N ILE A 171 0.51 12.48 -27.67
CA ILE A 171 1.73 12.15 -26.93
C ILE A 171 1.90 10.63 -26.77
N ILE A 172 0.83 9.91 -26.43
CA ILE A 172 0.87 8.45 -26.23
C ILE A 172 1.03 7.70 -27.57
N SER A 173 0.60 8.29 -28.69
CA SER A 173 0.68 7.66 -30.02
C SER A 173 2.12 7.51 -30.54
N ALA A 174 3.08 8.25 -30.00
CA ALA A 174 4.47 8.18 -30.43
C ALA A 174 5.14 6.89 -29.92
N PRO A 175 5.71 6.04 -30.81
CA PRO A 175 6.39 4.82 -30.39
C PRO A 175 7.73 5.16 -29.71
N PHE A 176 7.98 4.53 -28.56
CA PHE A 176 9.22 4.70 -27.78
C PHE A 176 10.52 4.28 -28.50
N LEU A 177 10.44 3.77 -29.73
CA LEU A 177 11.58 3.31 -30.55
C LEU A 177 12.28 4.43 -31.35
N LEU A 178 11.84 5.69 -31.23
CA LEU A 178 12.47 6.86 -31.89
C LEU A 178 13.37 7.69 -30.97
N VAL A 179 13.99 7.06 -29.96
CA VAL A 179 15.06 7.65 -29.13
C VAL A 179 16.41 7.05 -29.49
#